data_AF-A0A7S1VRN2-F1
#
_entry.id   AF-A0A7S1VRN2-F1
#
_cell.length_a   1.000
_cell.length_b   1.000
_cell.length_c   1.000
_cell.angle_alpha   90.00
_cell.angle_beta   90.00
_cell.angle_gamma   90.00
#
_symmetry.space_group_name_H-M   'P 1'
#
loop_
_entity.id
_entity.type
_entity.pdbx_description
1 polymer ?
#
loop_
_entity_poly.entity_id
_entity_poly.type
_entity_poly.pdbx_seq_one_letter_code
_entity_poly.pdbx_strand_id
1 'polypeptide(L)'
;KTIRTLLELQSLQLDNPHVLFALAKSMAEIGDLPSAVEVTTELLNLETVQQDPVLWACAVHYKVALWMMQMDLSKFASTEDEENRSEDENESNPKAEEASKEEEADTPDEDEKVKASAKEGDAKTTE
;
A
#
# COMPACT_ATOMS: atom_id res chain seq x y z
N LYS A 1 -15.40 17.32 -20.04
CA LYS A 1 -15.57 18.81 -20.06
C LYS A 1 -15.40 19.38 -18.66
N THR A 2 -16.03 18.79 -17.64
CA THR A 2 -15.98 19.21 -16.23
C THR A 2 -14.57 19.35 -15.64
N ILE A 3 -13.71 18.33 -15.76
CA ILE A 3 -12.34 18.36 -15.20
C ILE A 3 -11.52 19.52 -15.75
N ARG A 4 -11.61 19.81 -17.06
CA ARG A 4 -10.89 20.93 -17.69
C ARG A 4 -11.29 22.26 -17.05
N THR A 5 -12.58 22.50 -16.86
CA THR A 5 -13.09 23.71 -16.21
C THR A 5 -12.62 23.81 -14.75
N LEU A 6 -12.58 22.68 -14.03
CA LEU A 6 -12.10 22.66 -12.65
C LEU A 6 -10.60 22.94 -12.53
N LEU A 7 -9.78 22.42 -13.45
CA LEU A 7 -8.36 22.73 -13.54
C LEU A 7 -8.11 24.20 -13.91
N GLU A 8 -8.89 24.75 -14.83
CA GLU A 8 -8.85 26.19 -15.16
C GLU A 8 -9.17 27.04 -13.92
N LEU A 9 -10.22 26.70 -13.16
CA LEU A 9 -10.57 27.39 -11.91
C LEU A 9 -9.47 27.27 -10.85
N GLN A 10 -8.82 26.11 -10.73
CA GLN A 10 -7.67 25.92 -9.84
C GLN A 10 -6.48 26.80 -10.27
N SER A 11 -6.17 26.86 -11.57
CA SER A 11 -5.08 27.69 -12.10
C SER A 11 -5.28 29.20 -11.92
N LEU A 12 -6.54 29.62 -11.75
CA LEU A 12 -6.90 30.98 -11.36
C LEU A 12 -6.67 31.27 -9.87
N GLN A 13 -5.96 30.39 -9.16
CA GLN A 13 -5.61 30.47 -7.74
C GLN A 13 -6.82 30.65 -6.82
N LEU A 14 -7.97 30.12 -7.23
CA LEU A 14 -9.05 29.88 -6.28
C LEU A 14 -8.64 28.65 -5.47
N ASP A 15 -7.87 28.86 -4.39
CA ASP A 15 -7.65 27.92 -3.28
C ASP A 15 -8.97 27.69 -2.51
N ASN A 16 -10.01 27.43 -3.28
CA ASN A 16 -11.35 27.22 -2.82
C ASN A 16 -11.49 25.72 -2.55
N PRO A 17 -11.70 25.33 -1.28
CA PRO A 17 -11.76 23.93 -0.92
C PRO A 17 -12.86 23.17 -1.66
N HIS A 18 -13.97 23.84 -2.05
CA HIS A 18 -15.02 23.21 -2.83
C HIS A 18 -14.60 22.88 -4.26
N VAL A 19 -13.76 23.72 -4.89
CA VAL A 19 -13.24 23.46 -6.24
C VAL A 19 -12.30 22.27 -6.22
N LEU A 20 -11.36 22.22 -5.27
CA LEU A 20 -10.45 21.08 -5.10
C LEU A 20 -11.21 19.78 -4.79
N PHE A 21 -12.22 19.85 -3.92
CA PHE A 21 -13.02 18.67 -3.62
C PHE A 21 -13.83 18.17 -4.83
N ALA A 22 -14.40 19.09 -5.62
CA ALA A 22 -15.09 18.75 -6.86
C ALA A 22 -14.14 18.17 -7.92
N LEU A 23 -12.91 18.67 -8.00
CA LEU A 23 -11.88 18.17 -8.89
C LEU A 23 -11.45 16.75 -8.51
N ALA A 24 -11.14 16.50 -7.24
CA ALA A 24 -10.80 15.18 -6.74
C ALA A 24 -11.93 14.16 -6.98
N LYS A 25 -13.20 14.57 -6.81
CA LYS A 25 -14.35 13.75 -7.18
C LYS A 25 -14.41 13.43 -8.67
N SER A 26 -14.26 14.45 -9.51
CA SER A 26 -14.32 14.26 -10.96
C SER A 26 -13.18 13.36 -11.47
N MET A 27 -11.99 13.45 -10.88
CA MET A 27 -10.85 12.56 -11.18
C MET A 27 -11.14 11.11 -10.76
N ALA A 28 -11.67 10.91 -9.56
CA ALA A 28 -12.05 9.58 -9.10
C ALA A 28 -13.15 8.93 -9.96
N GLU A 29 -14.13 9.73 -10.40
CA GLU A 29 -15.22 9.27 -11.28
C GLU A 29 -14.72 8.77 -12.65
N ILE A 30 -13.63 9.32 -13.17
CA ILE A 30 -13.00 8.85 -14.42
C ILE A 30 -11.98 7.73 -14.21
N GLY A 31 -11.82 7.25 -12.97
CA GLY A 31 -10.87 6.20 -12.60
C GLY A 31 -9.45 6.69 -12.32
N ASP A 32 -9.20 8.00 -12.40
CA ASP A 32 -7.90 8.59 -12.07
C ASP A 32 -7.75 8.79 -10.56
N LEU A 33 -7.64 7.66 -9.86
CA LEU A 33 -7.49 7.62 -8.41
C LEU A 33 -6.18 8.26 -7.91
N PRO A 34 -5.01 8.06 -8.57
CA PRO A 34 -3.77 8.70 -8.12
C PRO A 34 -3.87 10.23 -8.09
N SER A 35 -4.34 10.85 -9.18
CA SER A 35 -4.50 12.31 -9.20
C SER A 35 -5.61 12.78 -8.25
N ALA A 36 -6.68 12.02 -8.06
CA ALA A 36 -7.68 12.34 -7.03
C ALA A 36 -7.09 12.39 -5.61
N VAL A 37 -6.16 11.49 -5.28
CA VAL A 37 -5.46 11.46 -3.98
C VAL A 37 -4.52 12.67 -3.83
N GLU A 38 -3.81 13.05 -4.89
CA GLU A 38 -2.94 14.24 -4.90
C GLU A 38 -3.75 15.51 -4.63
N VAL A 39 -4.84 15.73 -5.39
CA VAL A 39 -5.71 16.90 -5.20
C VAL A 39 -6.37 16.92 -3.81
N THR A 40 -6.75 15.76 -3.28
CA THR A 40 -7.28 15.68 -1.91
C THR A 40 -6.20 15.99 -0.86
N THR A 41 -4.93 15.70 -1.15
CA THR A 41 -3.80 16.05 -0.28
C THR A 41 -3.55 17.55 -0.29
N GLU A 42 -3.63 18.20 -1.46
CA GLU A 42 -3.58 19.67 -1.57
C GLU A 42 -4.70 20.32 -0.77
N LEU A 43 -5.93 19.79 -0.88
CA LEU A 43 -7.08 20.26 -0.11
C LEU A 43 -6.82 20.23 1.41
N LEU A 44 -6.24 19.14 1.93
CA LEU A 44 -5.93 18.99 3.36
C LEU A 44 -4.84 19.96 3.85
N ASN A 45 -4.02 20.50 2.94
CA ASN A 45 -2.99 21.47 3.25
C ASN A 45 -3.50 22.91 3.27
N LEU A 46 -4.74 23.17 2.84
CA LEU A 46 -5.33 24.50 2.94
C LEU A 46 -5.61 24.87 4.40
N GLU A 47 -5.17 26.06 4.81
CA GLU A 47 -5.38 26.58 6.17
C GLU A 47 -6.88 26.64 6.52
N THR A 48 -7.72 27.05 5.55
CA THR A 48 -9.17 27.11 5.70
C THR A 48 -9.80 25.75 5.99
N VAL A 49 -9.23 24.68 5.45
CA VAL A 49 -9.67 23.30 5.72
C VAL A 49 -9.21 22.84 7.09
N GLN A 50 -7.98 23.17 7.49
CA GLN A 50 -7.46 22.80 8.82
C GLN A 50 -8.20 23.48 9.98
N GLN A 51 -8.75 24.67 9.74
CA GLN A 51 -9.55 25.41 10.72
C GLN A 51 -11.01 24.93 10.81
N ASP A 52 -11.51 24.18 9.81
CA ASP A 52 -12.85 23.59 9.81
C ASP A 52 -12.75 22.07 10.09
N PRO A 53 -13.03 21.61 11.33
CA PRO A 53 -12.87 20.21 11.69
C PRO A 53 -13.83 19.28 10.94
N VAL A 54 -14.99 19.77 10.51
CA VAL A 54 -15.97 18.97 9.77
C VAL A 54 -15.47 18.75 8.34
N LEU A 55 -15.02 19.82 7.68
CA LEU A 55 -14.47 19.75 6.34
C LEU A 55 -13.17 18.94 6.30
N TRP A 56 -12.29 19.12 7.28
CA TRP A 56 -11.08 18.33 7.43
C TRP A 56 -11.39 16.83 7.57
N ALA A 57 -12.30 16.46 8.47
CA ALA A 57 -12.70 15.07 8.66
C ALA A 57 -13.31 14.47 7.37
N CYS A 58 -14.12 15.25 6.65
CA CYS A 58 -14.66 14.82 5.36
C CYS A 58 -13.56 14.57 4.32
N ALA A 59 -12.58 15.46 4.22
CA ALA A 59 -11.45 15.32 3.29
C ALA A 59 -10.55 14.12 3.65
N VAL A 60 -10.30 13.87 4.94
CA VAL A 60 -9.56 12.68 5.40
C VAL A 60 -10.31 11.40 5.06
N HIS A 61 -11.60 11.30 5.40
CA HIS A 61 -12.39 10.12 5.07
C HIS A 61 -12.43 9.86 3.56
N TYR A 62 -12.55 10.92 2.76
CA TYR A 62 -12.55 10.81 1.32
C TYR A 62 -11.20 10.29 0.79
N LYS A 63 -10.07 10.82 1.28
CA LYS A 63 -8.73 10.35 0.91
C LYS A 63 -8.52 8.86 1.24
N VAL A 64 -9.00 8.41 2.40
CA VAL A 64 -8.93 6.98 2.78
C VAL A 64 -9.77 6.12 1.85
N ALA A 65 -10.96 6.58 1.48
CA ALA A 65 -11.82 5.85 0.54
C ALA A 65 -11.16 5.70 -0.84
N LEU A 66 -10.51 6.76 -1.36
CA LEU A 66 -9.75 6.69 -2.61
C LEU A 66 -8.63 5.65 -2.56
N TRP A 67 -7.90 5.59 -1.44
CA TRP A 67 -6.83 4.61 -1.25
C TRP A 67 -7.36 3.17 -1.20
N MET A 68 -8.48 2.94 -0.51
CA MET A 68 -9.14 1.62 -0.50
C MET A 68 -9.57 1.18 -1.90
N MET A 69 -10.15 2.09 -2.69
CA MET A 69 -10.51 1.81 -4.09
C MET A 69 -9.28 1.44 -4.94
N GLN A 70 -8.15 2.14 -4.75
CA GLN A 70 -6.91 1.84 -5.46
C GLN A 70 -6.35 0.47 -5.11
N MET A 71 -6.43 0.08 -3.82
CA MET A 71 -6.02 -1.26 -3.38
C MET A 71 -6.90 -2.36 -3.95
N ASP A 72 -8.22 -2.16 -4.01
CA ASP A 72 -9.12 -3.17 -4.58
C ASP A 72 -8.89 -3.36 -6.07
N LEU A 73 -8.60 -2.30 -6.84
CA LEU A 73 -8.21 -2.43 -8.24
C LEU A 73 -6.90 -3.21 -8.43
N SER A 74 -5.93 -3.07 -7.51
CA SER A 74 -4.66 -3.80 -7.61
C SER A 74 -4.81 -5.32 -7.46
N LYS A 75 -5.85 -5.79 -6.75
CA LYS A 75 -6.15 -7.23 -6.60
C LYS A 75 -6.71 -7.87 -7.89
N PHE A 76 -7.31 -7.07 -8.77
CA PHE A 76 -7.84 -7.56 -10.05
C PHE A 76 -6.84 -7.42 -11.21
N ALA A 77 -5.83 -6.57 -11.06
CA ALA A 77 -4.78 -6.41 -12.07
C ALA A 77 -3.78 -7.59 -12.14
N SER A 78 -3.78 -8.50 -11.15
CA SER A 78 -2.80 -9.60 -11.05
C SER A 78 -3.32 -10.97 -11.48
N THR A 79 -4.54 -11.09 -12.01
CA THR A 79 -5.14 -12.39 -12.37
C THR A 79 -5.06 -12.75 -13.86
N GLU A 80 -4.40 -11.94 -14.70
CA GLU A 80 -4.31 -12.20 -16.15
C GLU A 80 -3.01 -12.89 -16.61
N ASP A 81 -2.08 -13.22 -15.69
CA ASP A 81 -0.78 -13.85 -16.04
C ASP A 81 -0.71 -15.36 -15.73
N GLU A 82 -1.81 -16.00 -15.33
CA GLU A 82 -1.80 -17.38 -14.81
C GLU A 82 -2.64 -18.36 -15.66
N GLU A 83 -2.68 -18.18 -16.98
CA GLU A 83 -3.39 -19.09 -17.90
C GLU A 83 -2.52 -19.60 -19.07
N ASN A 84 -1.20 -19.74 -18.88
CA ASN A 84 -0.35 -20.39 -19.88
C ASN A 84 0.79 -21.25 -19.29
N ARG A 85 0.45 -22.17 -18.38
CA ARG A 85 1.34 -23.28 -18.00
C ARG A 85 0.65 -24.61 -18.32
N SER A 86 0.47 -24.87 -19.61
CA SER A 86 0.11 -26.19 -20.12
C SER A 86 1.25 -27.17 -19.85
N GLU A 87 0.96 -28.14 -18.98
CA GLU A 87 1.22 -29.57 -19.12
C GLU A 87 2.41 -29.99 -20.00
N ASP A 88 3.44 -30.55 -19.36
CA ASP A 88 4.22 -31.66 -19.90
C ASP A 88 4.66 -32.55 -18.72
N GLU A 89 3.75 -33.42 -18.31
CA GLU A 89 4.12 -34.68 -17.66
C GLU A 89 4.54 -35.64 -18.78
N ASN A 90 5.79 -36.11 -18.76
CA ASN A 90 6.11 -37.40 -19.37
C ASN A 90 7.14 -38.14 -18.52
N GLU A 91 6.62 -39.16 -17.85
CA GLU A 91 7.33 -40.16 -17.07
C GLU A 91 8.41 -40.87 -17.90
N SER A 92 9.55 -41.19 -17.28
CA SER A 92 10.21 -42.49 -17.41
C SER A 92 11.44 -42.58 -16.49
N ASN A 93 11.32 -43.40 -15.44
CA ASN A 93 12.41 -44.06 -14.71
C ASN A 93 12.00 -45.57 -14.70
N PRO A 94 12.88 -46.62 -14.71
CA PRO A 94 14.08 -46.72 -13.87
C PRO A 94 15.27 -47.58 -14.37
N LYS A 95 16.31 -47.63 -13.50
CA LYS A 95 17.33 -48.70 -13.26
C LYS A 95 18.68 -48.67 -14.02
N ALA A 96 19.76 -48.46 -13.26
CA ALA A 96 20.80 -49.45 -12.87
C ALA A 96 21.94 -48.72 -12.11
N GLU A 97 22.16 -49.01 -10.82
CA GLU A 97 23.35 -49.74 -10.27
C GLU A 97 24.69 -49.01 -10.50
N GLU A 98 25.59 -48.78 -9.55
CA GLU A 98 25.83 -49.42 -8.25
C GLU A 98 26.86 -48.59 -7.43
N ALA A 99 26.72 -48.65 -6.10
CA ALA A 99 27.73 -48.76 -5.04
C ALA A 99 28.99 -47.85 -4.99
N SER A 100 29.11 -47.10 -3.88
CA SER A 100 30.05 -47.32 -2.75
C SER A 100 29.76 -46.26 -1.66
N LYS A 101 29.25 -46.59 -0.45
CA LYS A 101 29.96 -47.14 0.73
C LYS A 101 31.03 -46.13 1.21
N GLU A 102 31.07 -45.57 2.42
CA GLU A 102 30.69 -46.02 3.76
C GLU A 102 30.79 -44.81 4.74
N GLU A 103 29.99 -44.84 5.83
CA GLU A 103 30.34 -44.41 7.22
C GLU A 103 30.66 -42.90 7.54
N GLU A 104 30.28 -42.27 8.66
CA GLU A 104 29.68 -42.67 9.95
C GLU A 104 28.72 -41.57 10.46
N ALA A 105 27.86 -41.96 11.40
CA ALA A 105 27.00 -41.14 12.22
C ALA A 105 27.78 -40.25 13.20
N ASP A 106 27.22 -39.11 13.61
CA ASP A 106 26.89 -38.86 15.03
C ASP A 106 26.09 -37.56 15.22
N THR A 107 24.96 -37.65 15.91
CA THR A 107 24.29 -36.58 16.66
C THR A 107 23.84 -37.27 17.93
N PRO A 108 23.92 -36.69 19.14
CA PRO A 108 23.08 -35.52 19.44
C PRO A 108 23.53 -34.65 20.65
N ASP A 109 22.60 -33.78 21.08
CA ASP A 109 22.47 -33.12 22.40
C ASP A 109 23.53 -32.05 22.76
N GLU A 110 23.30 -30.99 23.53
CA GLU A 110 22.20 -30.27 24.20
C GLU A 110 22.94 -29.03 24.76
N ASP A 111 22.26 -27.89 24.93
CA ASP A 111 22.37 -27.06 26.15
C ASP A 111 21.76 -25.66 25.92
N GLU A 112 20.49 -25.62 26.30
CA GLU A 112 19.81 -24.55 27.04
C GLU A 112 20.73 -23.51 27.74
N LYS A 113 20.52 -22.20 27.47
CA LYS A 113 20.36 -21.24 28.60
C LYS A 113 19.68 -19.92 28.26
N VAL A 114 18.62 -19.71 29.03
CA VAL A 114 17.74 -18.56 29.19
C VAL A 114 18.41 -17.39 29.94
N LYS A 115 18.08 -16.14 29.56
CA LYS A 115 17.62 -15.00 30.43
C LYS A 115 17.74 -13.67 29.65
N ALA A 116 16.66 -12.97 29.31
CA ALA A 116 15.64 -12.28 30.12
C ALA A 116 16.04 -10.86 30.57
N SER A 117 15.12 -9.92 30.27
CA SER A 117 14.82 -8.67 30.99
C SER A 117 15.84 -7.53 30.89
N ALA A 118 15.51 -6.23 30.95
CA ALA A 118 14.30 -5.41 31.02
C ALA A 118 14.85 -3.94 31.10
N LYS A 119 14.28 -2.95 30.40
CA LYS A 119 13.37 -1.90 30.93
C LYS A 119 14.05 -0.63 31.50
N GLU A 120 13.53 0.51 31.01
CA GLU A 120 13.31 1.84 31.64
C GLU A 120 14.40 2.91 31.85
N GLY A 121 13.95 4.16 31.61
CA GLY A 121 14.44 5.46 32.12
C GLY A 121 15.11 6.30 31.05
N ASP A 122 14.51 7.31 30.38
CA ASP A 122 13.70 8.47 30.82
C ASP A 122 14.36 9.30 31.94
N ALA A 123 14.91 10.47 31.58
CA ALA A 123 14.76 11.73 32.33
C ALA A 123 15.54 12.88 31.68
N LYS A 124 14.77 13.76 31.04
CA LYS A 124 14.93 15.22 30.93
C LYS A 124 15.40 15.88 32.23
N THR A 125 16.42 16.75 32.21
CA THR A 125 16.36 18.08 32.88
C THR A 125 17.47 19.05 32.40
N THR A 126 17.03 20.29 32.28
CA THR A 126 17.70 21.59 32.09
C THR A 126 18.73 21.94 33.16
N GLU A 127 19.79 22.64 32.77
CA GLU A 127 20.10 24.03 33.17
C GLU A 127 21.16 24.64 32.24
#